data_AF-A0A9E4WC51-F1
#
_entry.id   AF-A0A9E4WC51-F1
#
_cell.length_a   1.000
_cell.length_b   1.000
_cell.length_c   1.000
_cell.angle_alpha   90.00
_cell.angle_beta   90.00
_cell.angle_gamma   90.00
#
_symmetry.space_group_name_H-M   'P 1'
#
loop_
_entity.id
_entity.type
_entity.pdbx_description
1 polymer ?
#
loop_
_entity_poly.entity_id
_entity_poly.type
_entity_poly.pdbx_seq_one_letter_code
_entity_poly.pdbx_strand_id
1 'polypeptide(L)'
;MLLALGLACTAATATPTPTPAPTMPPTPAVTPTPGVMPASTSTPEPVDPEPAATEAFTVLTEFLEELGPRESATDQELAAARYLQTRFQDLGYATEIQSFTVEQLSLAGLGLTLNTPEQMEFTALPLVETGLGDASGILTPVGLAMSGDIPDAGLEGRIAFAKRGTITFQIKAENVFAAGAVGLVIYNNTFGIFQGVLATQPDFPVISLSRTDG
;
A
#
# COMPACT_ATOMS: atom_id res chain seq x y z
N MET A 1 -25.84 19.82 54.77
CA MET A 1 -25.65 20.12 53.34
C MET A 1 -25.72 18.80 52.60
N LEU A 2 -26.84 18.61 51.92
CA LEU A 2 -27.31 17.42 51.25
C LEU A 2 -26.67 17.37 49.85
N LEU A 3 -26.12 16.23 49.42
CA LEU A 3 -26.30 15.75 48.05
C LEU A 3 -25.91 14.26 47.97
N ALA A 4 -26.92 13.41 48.00
CA ALA A 4 -26.84 12.06 47.46
C ALA A 4 -27.05 12.16 45.95
N LEU A 5 -26.21 11.49 45.16
CA LEU A 5 -26.42 11.34 43.71
C LEU A 5 -26.46 9.85 43.39
N GLY A 6 -27.63 9.41 42.93
CA GLY A 6 -27.93 8.02 42.60
C GLY A 6 -27.32 7.60 41.28
N LEU A 7 -26.81 6.37 41.26
CA LEU A 7 -26.38 5.66 40.06
C LEU A 7 -27.60 4.93 39.49
N ALA A 8 -28.16 5.43 38.39
CA ALA A 8 -29.19 4.72 37.63
C ALA A 8 -28.49 3.81 36.60
N CYS A 9 -28.59 2.50 36.78
CA CYS A 9 -28.34 1.51 35.73
C CYS A 9 -29.53 1.50 34.78
N THR A 10 -29.34 1.97 33.55
CA THR A 10 -30.22 1.64 32.43
C THR A 10 -29.46 0.72 31.49
N ALA A 11 -29.92 -0.52 31.42
CA ALA A 11 -29.46 -1.49 30.43
C ALA A 11 -29.85 -0.97 29.04
N ALA A 12 -28.87 -0.54 28.25
CA ALA A 12 -29.06 -0.32 26.83
C ALA A 12 -29.25 -1.69 26.17
N THR A 13 -30.45 -1.95 25.68
CA THR A 13 -30.78 -3.07 24.81
C THR A 13 -29.83 -3.07 23.61
N ALA A 14 -29.02 -4.12 23.48
CA ALA A 14 -28.19 -4.36 22.31
C ALA A 14 -29.10 -4.60 21.10
N THR A 15 -29.00 -3.72 20.11
CA THR A 15 -29.56 -3.93 18.78
C THR A 15 -28.85 -5.12 18.15
N PRO A 16 -29.54 -6.13 17.59
CA PRO A 16 -28.86 -7.24 16.93
C PRO A 16 -28.10 -6.70 15.70
N THR A 17 -26.79 -6.95 15.67
CA THR A 17 -25.95 -6.72 14.49
C THR A 17 -26.52 -7.52 13.31
N PRO A 18 -26.78 -6.90 12.14
CA PRO A 18 -27.21 -7.66 10.97
C PRO A 18 -26.12 -8.66 10.60
N THR A 19 -26.48 -9.94 10.51
CA THR A 19 -25.64 -10.99 9.96
C THR A 19 -25.26 -10.60 8.52
N PRO A 20 -23.96 -10.58 8.15
CA PRO A 20 -23.58 -10.32 6.77
C PRO A 20 -24.21 -11.39 5.88
N ALA A 21 -24.94 -10.95 4.86
CA ALA A 21 -25.47 -11.85 3.84
C ALA A 21 -24.29 -12.58 3.16
N PRO A 22 -24.40 -13.88 2.85
CA PRO A 22 -23.36 -14.58 2.11
C PRO A 22 -23.13 -13.85 0.78
N THR A 23 -21.91 -13.36 0.59
CA THR A 23 -21.47 -12.76 -0.67
C THR A 23 -21.62 -13.80 -1.75
N MET A 24 -22.53 -13.57 -2.71
CA MET A 24 -22.61 -14.44 -3.88
C MET A 24 -21.26 -14.37 -4.60
N PRO A 25 -20.65 -15.50 -4.96
CA PRO A 25 -19.46 -15.48 -5.80
C PRO A 25 -19.80 -14.72 -7.09
N PRO A 26 -18.87 -13.88 -7.60
CA PRO A 26 -19.10 -13.17 -8.85
C PRO A 26 -19.47 -14.18 -9.93
N THR A 27 -20.56 -13.91 -10.64
CA THR A 27 -20.90 -14.66 -11.86
C THR A 27 -19.66 -14.63 -12.76
N PRO A 28 -19.13 -15.78 -13.22
CA PRO A 28 -18.00 -15.77 -14.14
C PRO A 28 -18.35 -14.90 -15.33
N ALA A 29 -17.59 -13.82 -15.54
CA ALA A 29 -17.68 -13.05 -16.76
C ALA A 29 -17.42 -14.01 -17.92
N VAL A 30 -18.34 -14.04 -18.89
CA VAL A 30 -18.17 -14.83 -20.11
C VAL A 30 -16.87 -14.34 -20.75
N THR A 31 -15.84 -15.19 -20.77
CA THR A 31 -14.63 -14.92 -21.54
C THR A 31 -15.06 -14.66 -22.97
N PRO A 32 -14.79 -13.48 -23.56
CA PRO A 32 -15.11 -13.25 -24.96
C PRO A 32 -14.35 -14.31 -25.76
N THR A 33 -15.07 -15.17 -26.47
CA THR A 33 -14.47 -16.10 -27.44
C THR A 33 -13.65 -15.24 -28.39
N PRO A 34 -12.33 -15.48 -28.56
CA PRO A 34 -11.54 -14.77 -29.53
C PRO A 34 -12.19 -14.95 -30.91
N GLY A 35 -12.80 -13.89 -31.42
CA GLY A 35 -13.26 -13.88 -32.80
C GLY A 35 -12.05 -14.12 -33.69
N VAL A 36 -12.17 -15.03 -34.66
CA VAL A 36 -11.13 -15.24 -35.66
C VAL A 36 -10.87 -13.90 -36.35
N MET A 37 -9.75 -13.25 -36.03
CA MET A 37 -9.33 -12.04 -36.73
C MET A 37 -9.13 -12.39 -38.21
N PRO A 38 -9.77 -11.67 -39.16
CA PRO A 38 -9.38 -11.79 -40.54
C PRO A 38 -7.89 -11.43 -40.66
N ALA A 39 -7.10 -12.28 -41.32
CA ALA A 39 -5.71 -11.99 -41.58
C ALA A 39 -5.63 -10.78 -42.53
N SER A 40 -5.22 -9.62 -42.01
CA SER A 40 -4.89 -8.45 -42.82
C SER A 40 -3.65 -8.76 -43.65
N THR A 41 -3.82 -9.10 -44.93
CA THR A 41 -2.73 -9.44 -45.87
C THR A 41 -2.18 -8.24 -46.65
N SER A 42 -2.39 -7.00 -46.19
CA SER A 42 -1.72 -5.84 -46.79
C SER A 42 -0.32 -5.68 -46.22
N THR A 43 0.71 -5.76 -47.06
CA THR A 43 2.01 -5.18 -46.74
C THR A 43 1.79 -3.72 -46.35
N PRO A 44 2.18 -3.27 -45.14
CA PRO A 44 1.99 -1.88 -44.76
C PRO A 44 2.81 -1.00 -45.71
N GLU A 45 2.16 -0.02 -46.34
CA GLU A 45 2.90 1.02 -47.04
C GLU A 45 3.78 1.79 -46.03
N PRO A 46 4.95 2.30 -46.45
CA PRO A 46 5.75 3.16 -45.59
C PRO A 46 4.94 4.41 -45.27
N VAL A 47 4.43 4.51 -44.05
CA VAL A 47 3.75 5.70 -43.55
C VAL A 47 4.82 6.66 -43.04
N ASP A 48 4.77 7.91 -43.49
CA ASP A 48 5.57 8.99 -42.90
C ASP A 48 5.17 9.12 -41.42
N PRO A 49 6.09 8.95 -40.45
CA PRO A 49 5.74 8.99 -39.04
C PRO A 49 5.49 10.41 -38.51
N GLU A 50 5.89 11.46 -39.22
CA GLU A 50 5.77 12.87 -38.80
C GLU A 50 4.34 13.28 -38.39
N PRO A 51 3.28 12.99 -39.17
CA PRO A 51 1.90 13.31 -38.80
C PRO A 51 1.44 12.57 -37.54
N ALA A 52 1.78 11.29 -37.42
CA ALA A 52 1.41 10.47 -36.27
C ALA A 52 2.15 10.89 -34.99
N ALA A 53 3.42 11.27 -35.11
CA ALA A 53 4.21 11.81 -34.01
C ALA A 53 3.64 13.15 -33.51
N THR A 54 3.23 14.02 -34.45
CA THR A 54 2.59 15.31 -34.13
C THR A 54 1.27 15.09 -33.39
N GLU A 55 0.41 14.20 -33.90
CA GLU A 55 -0.87 13.86 -33.28
C GLU A 55 -0.68 13.24 -31.90
N ALA A 56 0.24 12.29 -31.76
CA ALA A 56 0.57 11.67 -30.47
C ALA A 56 1.08 12.70 -29.44
N PHE A 57 1.87 13.68 -29.88
CA PHE A 57 2.35 14.76 -29.01
C PHE A 57 1.22 15.71 -28.60
N THR A 58 0.28 16.02 -29.51
CA THR A 58 -0.94 16.77 -29.18
C THR A 58 -1.78 16.03 -28.14
N VAL A 59 -2.03 14.74 -28.34
CA VAL A 59 -2.76 13.91 -27.37
C VAL A 59 -2.03 13.89 -26.03
N LEU A 60 -0.71 13.69 -26.01
CA LEU A 60 0.07 13.71 -24.77
C LEU A 60 -0.06 15.06 -24.04
N THR A 61 -0.02 16.17 -24.77
CA THR A 61 -0.11 17.51 -24.19
C THR A 61 -1.50 17.74 -23.58
N GLU A 62 -2.57 17.48 -24.32
CA GLU A 62 -3.96 17.56 -23.83
C GLU A 62 -4.15 16.66 -22.60
N PHE A 63 -3.66 15.42 -22.70
CA PHE A 63 -3.75 14.42 -21.64
C PHE A 63 -2.95 14.80 -20.39
N LEU A 64 -1.86 15.56 -20.48
CA LEU A 64 -1.08 16.02 -19.32
C LEU A 64 -1.61 17.33 -18.72
N GLU A 65 -2.03 18.27 -19.56
CA GLU A 65 -2.52 19.58 -19.12
C GLU A 65 -3.92 19.50 -18.49
N GLU A 66 -4.83 18.70 -19.05
CA GLU A 66 -6.21 18.63 -18.55
C GLU A 66 -6.40 17.65 -17.37
N LEU A 67 -5.69 16.52 -17.39
CA LEU A 67 -5.95 15.42 -16.45
C LEU A 67 -4.94 15.37 -15.30
N GLY A 68 -3.77 16.00 -15.44
CA GLY A 68 -2.74 16.05 -14.40
C GLY A 68 -2.23 14.67 -13.95
N PRO A 69 -1.73 14.54 -12.70
CA PRO A 69 -1.32 13.26 -12.13
C PRO A 69 -2.48 12.27 -12.06
N ARG A 70 -2.24 11.03 -12.54
CA ARG A 70 -3.24 9.94 -12.62
C ARG A 70 -2.84 8.79 -11.71
N GLU A 71 -2.79 9.06 -10.42
CA GLU A 71 -2.58 8.01 -9.44
C GLU A 71 -3.71 6.98 -9.53
N SER A 72 -3.39 5.70 -9.31
CA SER A 72 -4.38 4.63 -9.42
C SER A 72 -5.52 4.78 -8.40
N ALA A 73 -6.72 4.39 -8.82
CA ALA A 73 -7.96 4.50 -8.05
C ALA A 73 -8.32 5.93 -7.61
N THR A 74 -7.93 6.94 -8.39
CA THR A 74 -8.35 8.33 -8.19
C THR A 74 -9.39 8.78 -9.22
N ASP A 75 -10.11 9.87 -8.93
CA ASP A 75 -11.04 10.48 -9.89
C ASP A 75 -10.32 10.94 -11.16
N GLN A 76 -9.03 11.31 -11.07
CA GLN A 76 -8.19 11.69 -12.20
C GLN A 76 -7.90 10.50 -13.13
N GLU A 77 -7.60 9.32 -12.58
CA GLU A 77 -7.46 8.10 -13.41
C GLU A 77 -8.77 7.74 -14.11
N LEU A 78 -9.91 7.84 -13.41
CA LEU A 78 -11.22 7.61 -14.02
C LEU A 78 -11.54 8.62 -15.12
N ALA A 79 -11.21 9.89 -14.92
CA ALA A 79 -11.34 10.93 -15.95
C ALA A 79 -10.49 10.61 -17.18
N ALA A 80 -9.26 10.13 -16.97
CA ALA A 80 -8.37 9.71 -18.04
C ALA A 80 -8.90 8.50 -18.82
N ALA A 81 -9.45 7.49 -18.12
CA ALA A 81 -10.08 6.33 -18.75
C ALA A 81 -11.27 6.75 -19.64
N ARG A 82 -12.09 7.70 -19.17
CA ARG A 82 -13.21 8.25 -19.95
C ARG A 82 -12.73 9.06 -21.16
N TYR A 83 -11.69 9.88 -21.01
CA TYR A 83 -11.08 10.60 -22.13
C TYR A 83 -10.62 9.64 -23.23
N LEU A 84 -9.88 8.59 -22.86
CA LEU A 84 -9.42 7.57 -23.81
C LEU A 84 -10.60 6.83 -24.47
N GLN A 85 -11.64 6.50 -23.69
CA GLN A 85 -12.84 5.89 -24.21
C GLN A 85 -13.48 6.75 -25.31
N THR A 86 -13.68 8.04 -25.06
CA THR A 86 -14.23 8.99 -26.05
C THR A 86 -13.35 9.04 -27.30
N ARG A 87 -12.04 9.16 -27.16
CA ARG A 87 -11.10 9.20 -28.30
C ARG A 87 -11.19 7.94 -29.16
N PHE A 88 -11.29 6.76 -28.55
CA PHE A 88 -11.45 5.52 -29.30
C PHE A 88 -12.82 5.41 -29.98
N GLN A 89 -13.89 5.94 -29.36
CA GLN A 89 -15.21 6.00 -29.98
C GLN A 89 -15.23 6.94 -31.19
N ASP A 90 -14.56 8.10 -31.12
CA ASP A 90 -14.42 9.04 -32.23
C ASP A 90 -13.69 8.41 -33.43
N LEU A 91 -12.78 7.48 -33.16
CA LEU A 91 -12.08 6.66 -34.17
C LEU A 91 -12.93 5.48 -34.68
N GLY A 92 -14.15 5.29 -34.17
CA GLY A 92 -15.10 4.26 -34.60
C GLY A 92 -14.96 2.91 -33.89
N TYR A 93 -14.19 2.82 -32.81
CA TYR A 93 -14.09 1.60 -32.02
C TYR A 93 -15.27 1.44 -31.06
N ALA A 94 -15.74 0.20 -30.88
CA ALA A 94 -16.61 -0.15 -29.76
C ALA A 94 -15.76 -0.34 -28.49
N THR A 95 -16.12 0.36 -27.42
CA THR A 95 -15.30 0.43 -26.19
C THR A 95 -16.14 0.22 -24.94
N GLU A 96 -15.55 -0.37 -23.91
CA GLU A 96 -16.13 -0.51 -22.57
C GLU A 96 -15.06 -0.19 -21.52
N ILE A 97 -15.47 0.41 -20.39
CA ILE A 97 -14.59 0.56 -19.22
C ILE A 97 -14.80 -0.65 -18.32
N GLN A 98 -13.77 -1.47 -18.18
CA GLN A 98 -13.76 -2.60 -17.26
C GLN A 98 -13.24 -2.16 -15.89
N SER A 99 -14.11 -2.14 -14.89
CA SER A 99 -13.72 -1.86 -13.51
C SER A 99 -13.14 -3.09 -12.81
N PHE A 100 -12.16 -2.87 -11.95
CA PHE A 100 -11.63 -3.85 -11.02
C PHE A 100 -11.29 -3.19 -9.69
N THR A 101 -11.17 -4.01 -8.64
CA THR A 101 -10.78 -3.51 -7.31
C THR A 101 -9.26 -3.59 -7.16
N VAL A 102 -8.68 -2.53 -6.63
CA VAL A 102 -7.28 -2.50 -6.20
C VAL A 102 -7.23 -2.31 -4.69
N GLU A 103 -6.19 -2.86 -4.07
CA GLU A 103 -5.87 -2.51 -2.69
C GLU A 103 -5.19 -1.13 -2.68
N GLN A 104 -5.80 -0.17 -1.99
CA GLN A 104 -5.27 1.18 -1.91
C GLN A 104 -4.15 1.23 -0.86
N LEU A 105 -2.91 1.17 -1.32
CA LEU A 105 -1.75 1.43 -0.48
C LEU A 105 -1.63 2.94 -0.28
N SER A 106 -2.18 3.45 0.82
CA SER A 106 -1.92 4.82 1.25
C SER A 106 -0.44 4.96 1.60
N LEU A 107 0.28 5.78 0.83
CA LEU A 107 1.65 6.18 1.18
C LEU A 107 1.66 7.31 2.24
N ALA A 108 0.51 7.96 2.48
CA ALA A 108 0.36 8.94 3.54
C ALA A 108 0.43 8.23 4.91
N GLY A 109 1.40 8.64 5.73
CA GLY A 109 1.72 7.95 6.99
C GLY A 109 2.83 6.91 6.88
N LEU A 110 3.48 6.74 5.72
CA LEU A 110 4.72 5.96 5.61
C LEU A 110 5.87 6.69 6.29
N GLY A 111 5.97 6.48 7.59
CA GLY A 111 6.96 7.12 8.43
C GLY A 111 6.98 6.48 9.81
N LEU A 112 8.01 6.84 10.57
CA LEU A 112 8.02 6.59 12.00
C LEU A 112 7.74 7.93 12.69
N THR A 113 6.71 7.97 13.53
CA THR A 113 6.45 9.11 14.39
C THR A 113 6.85 8.78 15.82
N LEU A 114 7.74 9.59 16.40
CA LEU A 114 8.04 9.53 17.83
C LEU A 114 7.15 10.52 18.58
N ASN A 115 6.30 9.97 19.46
CA ASN A 115 5.42 10.75 20.33
C ASN A 115 6.18 11.26 21.58
N THR A 116 7.15 12.15 21.35
CA THR A 116 7.85 12.93 22.38
C THR A 116 7.16 14.28 22.59
N PRO A 117 7.52 15.08 23.63
CA PRO A 117 6.93 16.41 23.85
C PRO A 117 7.01 17.34 22.63
N GLU A 118 8.03 17.13 21.79
CA GLU A 118 8.10 17.62 20.42
C GLU A 118 7.89 16.42 19.49
N GLN A 119 6.90 16.48 18.59
CA GLN A 119 6.61 15.37 17.69
C GLN A 119 7.69 15.33 16.61
N MET A 120 8.35 14.17 16.46
CA MET A 120 9.37 13.96 15.45
C MET A 120 8.87 12.96 14.42
N GLU A 121 8.99 13.31 13.14
CA GLU A 121 8.69 12.43 12.02
C GLU A 121 9.99 12.05 11.31
N PHE A 122 10.11 10.76 11.01
CA PHE A 122 11.23 10.22 10.26
C PHE A 122 10.73 9.61 8.95
N THR A 123 11.46 9.88 7.88
CA THR A 123 11.22 9.21 6.60
C THR A 123 11.57 7.74 6.73
N ALA A 124 10.57 6.87 6.56
CA ALA A 124 10.75 5.44 6.56
C ALA A 124 10.24 4.83 5.25
N LEU A 125 10.83 3.71 4.83
CA LEU A 125 10.31 2.94 3.71
C LEU A 125 9.78 1.59 4.20
N PRO A 126 8.61 1.15 3.75
CA PRO A 126 8.18 -0.22 4.00
C PRO A 126 9.12 -1.20 3.28
N LEU A 127 9.43 -2.32 3.94
CA LEU A 127 10.04 -3.44 3.23
C LEU A 127 9.02 -4.04 2.26
N VAL A 128 9.52 -4.58 1.15
CA VAL A 128 8.69 -5.37 0.22
C VAL A 128 8.20 -6.61 0.95
N GLU A 129 6.93 -6.98 0.76
CA GLU A 129 6.22 -8.02 1.52
C GLU A 129 6.08 -7.70 3.03
N THR A 130 6.00 -6.43 3.44
CA THR A 130 5.69 -6.09 4.84
C THR A 130 4.22 -6.41 5.20
N GLY A 131 3.97 -6.69 6.49
CA GLY A 131 2.63 -6.61 7.05
C GLY A 131 2.02 -5.22 6.87
N LEU A 132 0.70 -5.18 6.71
CA LEU A 132 -0.07 -3.96 6.51
C LEU A 132 -0.70 -3.48 7.81
N GLY A 133 -1.02 -2.19 7.87
CA GLY A 133 -1.70 -1.56 9.00
C GLY A 133 -0.75 -0.76 9.90
N ASP A 134 -1.34 -0.17 10.95
CA ASP A 134 -0.64 0.70 11.89
C ASP A 134 -0.24 -0.04 13.16
N ALA A 135 0.94 0.29 13.68
CA ALA A 135 1.43 -0.21 14.95
C ALA A 135 1.84 0.95 15.85
N SER A 136 1.56 0.83 17.15
CA SER A 136 1.97 1.78 18.17
C SER A 136 2.47 1.04 19.39
N GLY A 137 3.62 1.45 19.91
CA GLY A 137 4.25 0.79 21.04
C GLY A 137 5.54 1.50 21.45
N ILE A 138 6.13 1.04 22.55
CA ILE A 138 7.41 1.57 23.02
C ILE A 138 8.51 1.09 22.07
N LEU A 139 9.22 2.02 21.44
CA LEU A 139 10.39 1.72 20.62
C LEU A 139 11.50 1.13 21.50
N THR A 140 11.88 -0.12 21.26
CA THR A 140 12.79 -0.89 22.11
C THR A 140 13.99 -1.36 21.29
N PRO A 141 15.24 -0.97 21.63
CA PRO A 141 16.42 -1.38 20.90
C PRO A 141 16.70 -2.88 21.10
N VAL A 142 16.97 -3.58 20.00
CA VAL A 142 17.20 -5.04 19.97
C VAL A 142 18.48 -5.42 19.21
N GLY A 143 19.48 -4.53 19.16
CA GLY A 143 20.78 -4.83 18.55
C GLY A 143 20.66 -5.28 17.09
N LEU A 144 21.10 -6.50 16.77
CA LEU A 144 20.97 -7.11 15.44
C LEU A 144 19.69 -7.95 15.30
N ALA A 145 18.80 -7.94 16.30
CA ALA A 145 17.61 -8.77 16.42
C ALA A 145 17.93 -10.27 16.36
N MET A 146 19.10 -10.66 16.88
CA MET A 146 19.39 -12.07 17.15
C MET A 146 18.65 -12.51 18.41
N SER A 147 18.43 -13.82 18.59
CA SER A 147 17.72 -14.34 19.75
C SER A 147 18.34 -13.91 21.10
N GLY A 148 19.67 -13.71 21.14
CA GLY A 148 20.36 -13.20 22.33
C GLY A 148 20.31 -11.68 22.54
N ASP A 149 19.86 -10.91 21.54
CA ASP A 149 19.67 -9.45 21.65
C ASP A 149 18.27 -9.08 22.14
N ILE A 150 17.34 -10.04 22.14
CA ILE A 150 15.95 -9.83 22.58
C ILE A 150 15.91 -9.88 24.11
N PRO A 151 15.25 -8.90 24.77
CA PRO A 151 15.11 -8.92 26.23
C PRO A 151 14.41 -10.19 26.73
N ASP A 152 14.85 -10.74 27.86
CA ASP A 152 14.22 -11.92 28.49
C ASP A 152 12.73 -11.69 28.82
N ALA A 153 12.35 -10.44 29.06
CA ALA A 153 10.96 -10.02 29.31
C ALA A 153 10.10 -10.01 28.04
N GLY A 154 10.67 -10.23 26.85
CA GLY A 154 10.01 -10.17 25.57
C GLY A 154 9.78 -8.74 25.05
N LEU A 155 8.99 -8.65 23.98
CA LEU A 155 8.66 -7.44 23.24
C LEU A 155 7.13 -7.22 23.12
N GLU A 156 6.33 -7.84 23.98
CA GLU A 156 4.87 -7.79 23.94
C GLU A 156 4.35 -6.34 23.80
N GLY A 157 3.65 -6.05 22.69
CA GLY A 157 3.08 -4.73 22.41
C GLY A 157 4.11 -3.63 22.12
N ARG A 158 5.39 -3.97 21.91
CA ARG A 158 6.49 -3.03 21.65
C ARG A 158 6.87 -3.01 20.19
N ILE A 159 7.54 -1.95 19.78
CA ILE A 159 8.13 -1.84 18.44
C ILE A 159 9.62 -2.13 18.57
N ALA A 160 10.09 -3.16 17.88
CA ALA A 160 11.50 -3.53 17.89
C ALA A 160 12.32 -2.57 17.03
N PHE A 161 13.45 -2.11 17.54
CA PHE A 161 14.37 -1.21 16.83
C PHE A 161 15.72 -1.90 16.62
N ALA A 162 15.98 -2.34 15.38
CA ALA A 162 17.08 -3.21 15.03
C ALA A 162 18.04 -2.56 14.03
N LYS A 163 19.31 -2.91 14.12
CA LYS A 163 20.33 -2.54 13.16
C LYS A 163 20.37 -3.52 12.00
N ARG A 164 20.52 -3.02 10.77
CA ARG A 164 20.81 -3.85 9.59
C ARG A 164 22.18 -4.53 9.71
N GLY A 165 22.24 -5.83 9.37
CA GLY A 165 23.48 -6.61 9.36
C GLY A 165 23.26 -8.08 9.71
N THR A 166 24.33 -8.87 9.61
CA THR A 166 24.49 -10.32 9.92
C THR A 166 23.36 -11.25 9.46
N ILE A 167 22.18 -11.18 10.08
CA ILE A 167 21.02 -12.02 9.76
C ILE A 167 20.10 -11.32 8.75
N THR A 168 19.30 -12.10 8.01
CA THR A 168 18.37 -11.57 7.01
C THR A 168 17.23 -10.80 7.66
N PHE A 169 16.56 -9.92 6.89
CA PHE A 169 15.40 -9.17 7.38
C PHE A 169 14.27 -10.09 7.86
N GLN A 170 14.07 -11.20 7.16
CA GLN A 170 13.11 -12.24 7.52
C GLN A 170 13.39 -12.80 8.92
N ILE A 171 14.63 -13.23 9.20
CA ILE A 171 14.99 -13.79 10.51
C ILE A 171 14.87 -12.73 11.61
N LYS A 172 15.19 -11.46 11.33
CA LYS A 172 14.96 -10.38 12.30
C LYS A 172 13.48 -10.24 12.65
N ALA A 173 12.61 -10.21 11.64
CA ALA A 173 11.16 -10.13 11.80
C ALA A 173 10.63 -11.32 12.61
N GLU A 174 11.00 -12.55 12.24
CA GLU A 174 10.60 -13.77 12.95
C GLU A 174 11.01 -13.73 14.42
N ASN A 175 12.26 -13.36 14.72
CA ASN A 175 12.76 -13.31 16.10
C ASN A 175 11.96 -12.31 16.96
N VAL A 176 11.75 -11.08 16.46
CA VAL A 176 11.09 -10.04 17.26
C VAL A 176 9.59 -10.27 17.39
N PHE A 177 8.93 -10.78 16.33
CA PHE A 177 7.51 -11.08 16.36
C PHE A 177 7.21 -12.33 17.20
N ALA A 178 8.10 -13.33 17.20
CA ALA A 178 8.01 -14.44 18.15
C ALA A 178 8.14 -13.99 19.62
N ALA A 179 8.77 -12.84 19.87
CA ALA A 179 8.87 -12.22 21.18
C ALA A 179 7.70 -11.28 21.51
N GLY A 180 6.68 -11.16 20.64
CA GLY A 180 5.47 -10.35 20.87
C GLY A 180 5.56 -8.90 20.38
N ALA A 181 6.60 -8.54 19.61
CA ALA A 181 6.66 -7.22 18.99
C ALA A 181 5.48 -7.02 18.02
N VAL A 182 4.94 -5.80 18.00
CA VAL A 182 3.83 -5.40 17.10
C VAL A 182 4.31 -4.57 15.91
N GLY A 183 5.64 -4.43 15.74
CA GLY A 183 6.26 -3.76 14.62
C GLY A 183 7.79 -3.86 14.68
N LEU A 184 8.44 -3.73 13.54
CA LEU A 184 9.90 -3.75 13.44
C LEU A 184 10.41 -2.57 12.61
N VAL A 185 11.33 -1.81 13.19
CA VAL A 185 12.06 -0.73 12.54
C VAL A 185 13.51 -1.16 12.36
N ILE A 186 14.02 -1.08 11.14
CA ILE A 186 15.39 -1.48 10.79
C ILE A 186 16.17 -0.26 10.28
N TYR A 187 17.16 0.21 11.02
CA TYR A 187 18.01 1.30 10.53
C TYR A 187 19.24 0.78 9.77
N ASN A 188 19.65 1.53 8.75
CA ASN A 188 20.74 1.14 7.88
C ASN A 188 22.09 1.13 8.61
N ASN A 189 23.01 0.24 8.21
CA ASN A 189 24.40 0.25 8.69
C ASN A 189 25.33 1.07 7.79
N THR A 190 24.89 1.40 6.58
CA THR A 190 25.55 2.31 5.63
C THR A 190 24.79 3.61 5.51
N PHE A 191 25.39 4.64 4.89
CA PHE A 191 24.67 5.88 4.60
C PHE A 191 23.50 5.66 3.64
N GLY A 192 22.50 6.54 3.73
CA GLY A 192 21.28 6.49 2.92
C GLY A 192 20.18 5.60 3.49
N ILE A 193 18.96 5.81 2.99
CA ILE A 193 17.84 4.90 3.21
C ILE A 193 18.03 3.63 2.37
N PHE A 194 17.33 2.55 2.74
CA PHE A 194 17.36 1.31 1.97
C PHE A 194 15.96 0.72 1.85
N GLN A 195 15.74 -0.11 0.84
CA GLN A 195 14.56 -0.95 0.73
C GLN A 195 15.00 -2.41 0.79
N GLY A 196 14.40 -3.17 1.71
CA GLY A 196 14.62 -4.60 1.87
C GLY A 196 13.42 -5.40 1.35
N VAL A 197 13.60 -6.71 1.21
CA VAL A 197 12.56 -7.66 0.82
C VAL A 197 12.44 -8.73 1.91
N LEU A 198 11.21 -9.03 2.33
CA LEU A 198 10.89 -10.17 3.19
C LEU A 198 10.53 -11.37 2.32
N ALA A 199 10.83 -12.58 2.81
CA ALA A 199 10.54 -13.80 2.06
C ALA A 199 9.06 -14.19 2.15
N THR A 200 8.42 -13.83 3.27
CA THR A 200 7.01 -14.04 3.53
C THR A 200 6.45 -12.81 4.22
N GLN A 201 5.17 -12.50 3.98
CA GLN A 201 4.51 -11.38 4.63
C GLN A 201 4.22 -11.67 6.12
N PRO A 202 4.77 -10.90 7.07
CA PRO A 202 4.40 -10.99 8.48
C PRO A 202 3.07 -10.27 8.74
N ASP A 203 2.45 -10.52 9.90
CA ASP A 203 1.20 -9.84 10.29
C ASP A 203 1.42 -8.35 10.63
N PHE A 204 2.62 -8.01 11.11
CA PHE A 204 2.95 -6.67 11.60
C PHE A 204 3.89 -5.91 10.66
N PRO A 205 3.83 -4.56 10.65
CA PRO A 205 4.63 -3.75 9.75
C PRO A 205 6.13 -3.81 10.05
N VAL A 206 6.92 -3.81 8.98
CA VAL A 206 8.38 -3.75 8.98
C VAL A 206 8.84 -2.61 8.09
N ILE A 207 9.51 -1.63 8.68
CA ILE A 207 9.99 -0.42 7.99
C ILE A 207 11.50 -0.25 8.11
N SER A 208 12.09 0.48 7.18
CA SER A 208 13.50 0.83 7.15
C SER A 208 13.73 2.33 7.36
N LEU A 209 14.82 2.64 8.06
CA LEU A 209 15.32 3.99 8.28
C LEU A 209 16.73 4.16 7.74
N SER A 210 17.12 5.42 7.49
CA SER A 210 18.52 5.77 7.21
C SER A 210 19.41 5.52 8.44
N ARG A 211 20.73 5.46 8.25
CA ARG A 211 21.69 5.41 9.37
C ARG A 211 21.73 6.70 10.19
N THR A 212 21.33 7.82 9.61
CA THR A 212 21.36 9.11 10.32
C THR A 212 20.18 9.23 11.27
N ASP A 213 19.05 8.65 10.90
CA ASP A 213 17.81 8.69 11.67
C ASP A 213 17.73 7.62 12.76
N GLY A 214 18.51 6.54 12.63
CA GLY A 214 18.56 5.44 13.59
C GLY A 214 19.73 5.50 14.55
#